data_AF-A0A8X6WUL7-F1
#
_entry.id   AF-A0A8X6WUL7-F1
#
_cell.length_a   1.000
_cell.length_b   1.000
_cell.length_c   1.000
_cell.angle_alpha   90.00
_cell.angle_beta   90.00
_cell.angle_gamma   90.00
#
_symmetry.space_group_name_H-M   'P 1'
#
loop_
_entity.id
_entity.type
_entity.pdbx_description
1 polymer ?
#
loop_
_entity_poly.entity_id
_entity_poly.type
_entity_poly.pdbx_seq_one_letter_code
_entity_poly.pdbx_strand_id
1 'polypeptide(L)'
;MDSTVDDYCSDDDEVVHEVDVYLSKALSENLYLFHYPTRNNTATFQDHTDCLSARIKPKQQKIELEFCIDVDAENYDTIRGEDIAYNADGQNTTEDHYFKSGIMDKSLLIGSRILESNDNYAVGFMKNEGIGTTSTSKLTRGMRRD
;
A
#
# COMPACT_ATOMS: atom_id res chain seq x y z
N MET A 1 52.09 -35.98 -21.07
CA MET A 1 50.72 -35.61 -21.48
C MET A 1 50.38 -34.43 -20.60
N ASP A 2 50.58 -33.23 -21.15
CA ASP A 2 50.55 -31.97 -20.41
C ASP A 2 49.11 -31.49 -20.29
N SER A 3 48.75 -31.07 -19.09
CA SER A 3 47.40 -30.75 -18.65
C SER A 3 47.05 -29.30 -18.96
N THR A 4 46.20 -29.06 -19.97
CA THR A 4 45.48 -27.78 -20.07
C THR A 4 44.26 -27.87 -19.17
N VAL A 5 44.43 -27.47 -17.92
CA VAL A 5 43.34 -27.22 -16.99
C VAL A 5 42.78 -25.85 -17.38
N ASP A 6 41.56 -25.83 -17.91
CA ASP A 6 40.82 -24.60 -18.18
C ASP A 6 40.47 -23.92 -16.85
N ASP A 7 41.31 -22.97 -16.45
CA ASP A 7 41.10 -22.09 -15.29
C ASP A 7 40.24 -20.89 -15.71
N TYR A 8 38.92 -21.07 -15.72
CA TYR A 8 37.95 -19.97 -15.81
C TYR A 8 37.26 -19.75 -14.47
N CYS A 9 38.04 -19.43 -13.45
CA CYS A 9 37.54 -18.70 -12.29
C CYS A 9 38.46 -17.49 -12.06
N SER A 10 38.42 -16.54 -12.99
CA SER A 10 38.91 -15.18 -12.72
C SER A 10 37.93 -14.55 -11.73
N ASP A 11 38.25 -14.71 -10.45
CA ASP A 11 37.39 -14.51 -9.29
C ASP A 11 37.42 -13.06 -8.75
N ASP A 12 37.33 -12.05 -9.63
CA ASP A 12 37.18 -10.64 -9.23
C ASP A 12 36.36 -9.87 -10.30
N ASP A 13 35.06 -9.74 -10.07
CA ASP A 13 34.20 -8.83 -10.84
C ASP A 13 34.55 -7.37 -10.47
N GLU A 14 34.75 -6.50 -11.47
CA GLU A 14 35.20 -5.13 -11.26
C GLU A 14 34.09 -4.29 -10.61
N VAL A 15 34.43 -3.53 -9.56
CA VAL A 15 33.48 -2.60 -8.94
C VAL A 15 33.18 -1.46 -9.92
N VAL A 16 31.99 -1.50 -10.53
CA VAL A 16 31.54 -0.48 -11.48
C VAL A 16 31.06 0.80 -10.78
N HIS A 17 30.49 0.69 -9.56
CA HIS A 17 29.92 1.83 -8.85
C HIS A 17 29.91 1.61 -7.33
N GLU A 18 30.45 2.57 -6.58
CA GLU A 18 30.28 2.67 -5.12
C GLU A 18 29.10 3.59 -4.78
N VAL A 19 28.25 3.16 -3.86
CA VAL A 19 27.04 3.90 -3.47
C VAL A 19 27.02 4.09 -1.97
N ASP A 20 26.93 5.34 -1.53
CA ASP A 20 26.84 5.66 -0.10
C ASP A 20 25.48 5.25 0.47
N VAL A 21 25.50 4.51 1.59
CA VAL A 21 24.29 4.07 2.28
C VAL A 21 24.14 4.81 3.61
N TYR A 22 23.06 5.58 3.70
CA TYR A 22 22.68 6.33 4.89
C TYR A 22 21.53 5.61 5.61
N LEU A 23 21.56 5.57 6.95
CA LEU A 23 20.47 5.01 7.76
C LEU A 23 19.84 6.11 8.62
N SER A 24 18.55 6.36 8.39
CA SER A 24 17.74 7.23 9.23
C SER A 24 16.90 6.41 10.21
N LYS A 25 16.80 6.91 11.45
CA LYS A 25 15.93 6.37 12.50
C LYS A 25 14.72 7.25 12.78
N ALA A 26 14.56 8.36 12.05
CA ALA A 26 13.52 9.34 12.33
C ALA A 26 12.08 8.78 12.21
N LEU A 27 11.86 7.82 11.31
CA LEU A 27 10.55 7.22 11.05
C LEU A 27 10.47 5.74 11.43
N SER A 28 11.49 5.19 12.12
CA SER A 28 11.59 3.75 12.37
C SER A 28 10.43 3.17 13.18
N GLU A 29 9.70 4.00 13.93
CA GLU A 29 8.53 3.59 14.71
C GLU A 29 7.19 3.86 14.01
N ASN A 30 7.18 4.77 13.03
CA ASN A 30 5.97 5.33 12.42
C ASN A 30 5.84 5.05 10.91
N LEU A 31 6.75 4.27 10.32
CA LEU A 31 6.72 3.92 8.90
C LEU A 31 5.93 2.63 8.63
N TYR A 32 4.75 2.80 8.02
CA TYR A 32 3.88 1.70 7.63
C TYR A 32 4.00 1.42 6.13
N LEU A 33 4.05 0.13 5.76
CA LEU A 33 4.01 -0.31 4.37
C LEU A 33 2.70 -1.06 4.09
N PHE A 34 1.91 -0.54 3.15
CA PHE A 34 0.64 -1.13 2.70
C PHE A 34 0.83 -1.83 1.36
N HIS A 35 0.43 -3.10 1.30
CA HIS A 35 0.44 -3.87 0.06
C HIS A 35 -0.99 -4.18 -0.39
N TYR A 36 -1.28 -3.95 -1.69
CA TYR A 36 -2.58 -4.11 -2.35
C TYR A 36 -2.54 -5.28 -3.36
N PRO A 37 -2.75 -6.54 -2.93
CA PRO A 37 -2.46 -7.71 -3.77
C PRO A 37 -3.34 -7.84 -5.03
N THR A 38 -4.50 -7.19 -5.03
CA THR A 38 -5.50 -7.25 -6.11
C THR A 38 -5.38 -6.10 -7.11
N ARG A 39 -4.47 -5.15 -6.89
CA ARG A 39 -4.26 -3.99 -7.77
C ARG A 39 -3.07 -4.25 -8.69
N ASN A 40 -3.24 -4.03 -9.99
CA ASN A 40 -2.14 -4.13 -10.95
C ASN A 40 -1.19 -2.93 -10.79
N ASN A 41 0.10 -3.16 -11.03
CA ASN A 41 1.14 -2.15 -10.83
C ASN A 41 1.02 -0.93 -11.77
N THR A 42 0.23 -1.04 -12.83
CA THR A 42 -0.01 0.03 -13.81
C THR A 42 -1.12 1.00 -13.40
N ALA A 43 -2.00 0.61 -12.48
CA ALA A 43 -3.02 1.50 -11.91
C ALA A 43 -2.43 2.22 -10.70
N THR A 44 -1.59 3.22 -10.94
CA THR A 44 -1.11 4.13 -9.90
C THR A 44 -2.32 4.73 -9.14
N PHE A 45 -2.14 5.10 -7.88
CA PHE A 45 -3.11 5.86 -7.09
C PHE A 45 -3.40 7.27 -7.66
N GLN A 46 -2.92 7.55 -8.87
CA GLN A 46 -2.91 8.86 -9.49
C GLN A 46 -4.28 9.24 -10.09
N ASP A 47 -5.12 8.25 -10.41
CA ASP A 47 -6.48 8.50 -10.86
C ASP A 47 -7.42 8.68 -9.66
N HIS A 48 -7.45 9.94 -9.18
CA HIS A 48 -8.66 10.58 -8.65
C HIS A 48 -9.38 9.90 -7.48
N THR A 49 -8.65 9.28 -6.55
CA THR A 49 -9.27 8.73 -5.34
C THR A 49 -8.79 9.47 -4.09
N ASP A 50 -9.51 10.52 -3.71
CA ASP A 50 -9.28 11.24 -2.47
C ASP A 50 -9.54 10.31 -1.27
N CYS A 51 -8.56 10.23 -0.38
CA CYS A 51 -8.72 9.54 0.90
C CYS A 51 -9.59 10.41 1.82
N LEU A 52 -10.80 9.93 2.10
CA LEU A 52 -11.79 10.64 2.94
C LEU A 52 -11.48 10.48 4.42
N SER A 53 -11.14 9.26 4.85
CA SER A 53 -10.81 9.00 6.24
C SER A 53 -9.82 7.83 6.39
N ALA A 54 -8.99 7.90 7.43
CA ALA A 54 -8.05 6.86 7.80
C ALA A 54 -8.17 6.55 9.30
N ARG A 55 -8.37 5.28 9.64
CA ARG A 55 -8.51 4.83 11.02
C ARG A 55 -7.52 3.72 11.28
N ILE A 56 -6.80 3.82 12.40
CA ILE A 56 -5.81 2.82 12.79
C ILE A 56 -6.07 2.36 14.23
N LYS A 57 -5.93 1.05 14.44
CA LYS A 57 -5.84 0.44 15.77
C LYS A 57 -4.38 0.05 16.01
N PRO A 58 -3.57 0.88 16.71
CA PRO A 58 -2.11 0.71 16.74
C PRO A 58 -1.65 -0.61 17.38
N LYS A 59 -2.42 -1.09 18.39
CA LYS A 59 -2.15 -2.33 19.12
C LYS A 59 -2.49 -3.57 18.29
N GLN A 60 -3.70 -3.63 17.72
CA GLN A 60 -4.10 -4.74 16.84
C GLN A 60 -3.51 -4.64 15.43
N GLN A 61 -2.86 -3.51 15.10
CA GLN A 61 -2.30 -3.21 13.78
C GLN A 61 -3.34 -3.45 12.66
N LYS A 62 -4.56 -2.97 12.91
CA LYS A 62 -5.65 -2.95 11.92
C LYS A 62 -5.79 -1.54 11.38
N ILE A 63 -6.03 -1.43 10.08
CA ILE A 63 -6.22 -0.16 9.41
C ILE A 63 -7.46 -0.22 8.53
N GLU A 64 -8.15 0.89 8.46
CA GLU A 64 -9.30 1.14 7.60
C GLU A 64 -9.02 2.45 6.86
N LEU A 65 -9.06 2.42 5.53
CA LEU A 65 -8.97 3.60 4.68
C LEU A 65 -10.25 3.72 3.86
N GLU A 66 -10.85 4.88 3.89
CA GLU A 66 -12.05 5.22 3.13
C GLU A 66 -11.65 6.13 1.98
N PHE A 67 -12.04 5.73 0.77
CA PHE A 67 -11.71 6.42 -0.48
C PHE A 67 -13.00 6.84 -1.17
N CYS A 68 -13.03 8.03 -1.77
CA CYS A 68 -14.15 8.41 -2.62
C CYS A 68 -14.23 7.51 -3.86
N ILE A 69 -15.41 7.42 -4.47
CA ILE A 69 -15.61 6.82 -5.78
C ILE A 69 -16.04 7.96 -6.70
N ASP A 70 -15.45 8.01 -7.88
CA ASP A 70 -15.92 8.93 -8.93
C ASP A 70 -17.26 8.44 -9.46
N VAL A 71 -18.34 9.11 -9.05
CA VAL A 71 -19.73 8.78 -9.43
C VAL A 71 -20.09 9.33 -10.81
N ASP A 72 -19.30 10.25 -11.35
CA ASP A 72 -19.50 10.85 -12.68
C ASP A 72 -18.74 10.09 -13.78
N ALA A 73 -17.91 9.12 -13.38
CA ALA A 73 -17.14 8.29 -14.30
C ALA A 73 -18.04 7.38 -15.16
N GLU A 74 -17.64 7.15 -16.42
CA GLU A 74 -18.38 6.30 -17.37
C GLU A 74 -18.59 4.85 -16.86
N ASN A 75 -17.70 4.38 -16.00
CA ASN A 75 -17.75 3.04 -15.43
C ASN A 75 -18.57 2.93 -14.13
N TYR A 76 -19.19 4.03 -13.67
CA TYR A 76 -20.07 4.03 -12.50
C TYR A 76 -21.53 3.84 -12.92
N ASP A 77 -22.20 2.84 -12.33
CA ASP A 77 -23.62 2.57 -12.54
C ASP A 77 -24.41 3.19 -11.37
N THR A 78 -25.05 4.33 -11.63
CA THR A 78 -25.77 5.09 -10.60
C THR A 78 -26.94 4.30 -10.00
N ILE A 79 -27.66 3.52 -10.81
CA ILE A 79 -28.80 2.71 -10.35
C ILE A 79 -28.30 1.64 -9.37
N ARG A 80 -27.19 0.96 -9.70
CA ARG A 80 -26.56 0.04 -8.76
C ARG A 80 -26.02 0.74 -7.53
N GLY A 81 -25.49 1.96 -7.67
CA GLY A 81 -25.03 2.78 -6.55
C GLY A 81 -26.15 3.07 -5.56
N GLU A 82 -27.32 3.46 -6.05
CA GLU A 82 -28.54 3.67 -5.25
C GLU A 82 -29.00 2.39 -4.56
N ASP A 83 -29.07 1.28 -5.30
CA ASP A 83 -29.49 -0.02 -4.75
C ASP A 83 -28.60 -0.47 -3.60
N ILE A 84 -27.27 -0.33 -3.74
CA ILE A 84 -26.35 -0.75 -2.68
C ILE A 84 -26.47 0.19 -1.48
N ALA A 85 -26.56 1.50 -1.70
CA ALA A 85 -26.73 2.46 -0.62
C ALA A 85 -28.02 2.20 0.17
N TYR A 86 -29.14 2.01 -0.53
CA TYR A 86 -30.42 1.66 0.08
C TYR A 86 -30.37 0.36 0.88
N ASN A 87 -29.69 -0.67 0.37
CA ASN A 87 -29.54 -1.94 1.08
C ASN A 87 -28.60 -1.85 2.29
N ALA A 88 -27.58 -0.99 2.24
CA ALA A 88 -26.65 -0.77 3.35
C ALA A 88 -27.29 0.06 4.48
N ASP A 89 -28.03 1.10 4.13
CA ASP A 89 -28.62 2.06 5.06
C ASP A 89 -30.01 1.62 5.58
N GLY A 90 -30.71 0.79 4.81
CA GLY A 90 -32.05 0.33 5.11
C GLY A 90 -33.12 1.43 5.03
N GLN A 91 -34.33 1.13 5.50
CA GLN A 91 -35.47 2.06 5.49
C GLN A 91 -35.46 3.09 6.65
N ASN A 92 -34.37 3.15 7.42
CA ASN A 92 -34.32 4.00 8.61
C ASN A 92 -34.13 5.46 8.20
N THR A 93 -35.02 6.36 8.63
CA THR A 93 -34.92 7.80 8.36
C THR A 93 -33.97 8.54 9.31
N THR A 94 -33.16 7.81 10.08
CA THR A 94 -32.18 8.37 10.99
C THR A 94 -31.04 9.00 10.20
N GLU A 95 -30.57 10.19 10.57
CA GLU A 95 -29.48 10.93 9.91
C GLU A 95 -28.12 10.18 9.85
N ASP A 96 -28.04 8.98 10.42
CA ASP A 96 -26.83 8.17 10.55
C ASP A 96 -26.69 7.14 9.40
N HIS A 97 -26.93 7.61 8.18
CA HIS A 97 -26.68 6.84 6.95
C HIS A 97 -25.18 6.68 6.70
N TYR A 98 -24.77 5.46 6.35
CA TYR A 98 -23.41 5.15 5.91
C TYR A 98 -23.11 5.88 4.59
N PHE A 99 -24.04 5.89 3.64
CA PHE A 99 -23.94 6.64 2.38
C PHE A 99 -24.83 7.89 2.42
N LYS A 100 -24.28 9.00 2.93
CA LYS A 100 -25.05 10.25 3.12
C LYS A 100 -25.61 10.86 1.84
N SER A 101 -25.01 10.56 0.69
CA SER A 101 -25.49 11.00 -0.63
C SER A 101 -26.67 10.18 -1.16
N GLY A 102 -26.99 9.04 -0.54
CA GLY A 102 -27.98 8.09 -1.03
C GLY A 102 -27.48 7.17 -2.15
N ILE A 103 -26.20 7.25 -2.51
CA ILE A 103 -25.52 6.40 -3.50
C ILE A 103 -24.18 5.90 -2.96
N MET A 104 -23.66 4.80 -3.51
CA MET A 104 -22.32 4.31 -3.16
C MET A 104 -21.22 5.25 -3.70
N ASP A 105 -20.91 6.31 -2.95
CA ASP A 105 -19.92 7.33 -3.31
C ASP A 105 -18.53 7.09 -2.70
N LYS A 106 -18.35 5.97 -2.00
CA LYS A 106 -17.12 5.66 -1.27
C LYS A 106 -16.89 4.16 -1.13
N SER A 107 -15.61 3.79 -1.01
CA SER A 107 -15.17 2.43 -0.77
C SER A 107 -14.31 2.34 0.48
N LEU A 108 -14.39 1.20 1.18
CA LEU A 108 -13.60 0.93 2.37
C LEU A 108 -12.54 -0.12 2.06
N LEU A 109 -11.30 0.17 2.43
CA LEU A 109 -10.17 -0.74 2.35
C LEU A 109 -9.70 -1.10 3.75
N ILE A 110 -9.78 -2.38 4.09
CA ILE A 110 -9.37 -2.88 5.41
C ILE A 110 -8.09 -3.68 5.28
N GLY A 111 -7.10 -3.36 6.11
CA GLY A 111 -5.82 -4.04 6.18
C GLY A 111 -5.50 -4.55 7.58
N SER A 112 -4.69 -5.62 7.65
CA SER A 112 -4.20 -6.17 8.91
C SER A 112 -2.72 -6.56 8.83
N ARG A 113 -2.09 -6.68 10.00
CA ARG A 113 -0.70 -7.10 10.15
C ARG A 113 -0.41 -8.43 9.44
N ILE A 114 0.73 -8.48 8.75
CA ILE A 114 1.20 -9.72 8.08
C ILE A 114 2.20 -10.51 8.92
N LEU A 115 3.18 -9.81 9.48
CA LEU A 115 4.38 -10.42 10.06
C LEU A 115 4.53 -10.03 11.53
N GLU A 116 4.97 -10.99 12.35
CA GLU A 116 5.25 -10.79 13.77
C GLU A 116 6.56 -10.03 14.05
N SER A 117 7.50 -10.02 13.11
CA SER A 117 8.72 -9.20 13.14
C SER A 117 8.97 -8.57 11.77
N ASN A 118 9.49 -7.33 11.75
CA ASN A 118 9.80 -6.59 10.52
C ASN A 118 11.28 -6.16 10.47
N ASP A 119 12.13 -6.77 11.30
CA ASP A 119 13.51 -6.31 11.55
C ASP A 119 14.41 -6.45 10.30
N ASN A 120 14.01 -7.31 9.35
CA ASN A 120 14.73 -7.57 8.11
C ASN A 120 14.23 -6.70 6.94
N TYR A 121 13.35 -5.73 7.19
CA TYR A 121 12.75 -4.88 6.16
C TYR A 121 13.10 -3.41 6.38
N ALA A 122 13.52 -2.76 5.29
CA ALA A 122 13.79 -1.33 5.24
C ALA A 122 13.24 -0.75 3.94
N VAL A 123 12.84 0.52 3.98
CA VAL A 123 12.50 1.31 2.81
C VAL A 123 13.67 2.24 2.53
N GLY A 124 14.12 2.24 1.28
CA GLY A 124 15.15 3.13 0.78
C GLY A 124 14.60 4.10 -0.25
N PHE A 125 15.12 5.33 -0.26
CA PHE A 125 15.00 6.24 -1.38
C PHE A 125 16.39 6.51 -1.95
N MET A 126 16.48 6.53 -3.28
CA MET A 126 17.72 6.81 -4.00
C MET A 126 17.70 8.27 -4.45
N LYS A 127 18.79 9.01 -4.20
CA LYS A 127 18.93 10.40 -4.62
C LYS A 127 20.39 10.69 -4.99
N ASN A 128 20.61 11.17 -6.22
CA ASN A 128 21.90 11.70 -6.67
C ASN A 128 23.09 10.79 -6.29
N GLU A 129 22.96 9.47 -6.52
CA GLU A 129 23.98 8.44 -6.23
C GLU A 129 24.14 7.98 -4.76
N GLY A 130 23.37 8.54 -3.82
CA GLY A 130 23.26 8.03 -2.46
C GLY A 130 21.94 7.27 -2.21
N ILE A 131 21.97 6.28 -1.33
CA ILE A 131 20.77 5.58 -0.84
C ILE A 131 20.50 5.99 0.60
N GLY A 132 19.37 6.64 0.86
CA GLY A 132 18.84 6.86 2.20
C GLY A 132 17.89 5.73 2.57
N THR A 133 18.19 4.98 3.63
CA THR A 133 17.38 3.87 4.13
C THR A 133 16.75 4.20 5.49
N THR A 134 15.60 3.59 5.76
CA THR A 134 14.93 3.62 7.07
C THR A 134 14.26 2.28 7.31
N SER A 135 14.43 1.71 8.50
CA SER A 135 13.74 0.48 8.89
C SER A 135 12.22 0.68 8.87
N THR A 136 11.49 -0.30 8.34
CA THR A 136 10.02 -0.25 8.38
C THR A 136 9.52 -0.62 9.77
N SER A 137 8.59 0.16 10.32
CA SER A 137 8.04 -0.17 11.62
C SER A 137 7.04 -1.31 11.51
N LYS A 138 6.14 -1.24 10.52
CA LYS A 138 5.01 -2.16 10.38
C LYS A 138 4.69 -2.50 8.93
N LEU A 139 4.48 -3.79 8.66
CA LEU A 139 4.03 -4.31 7.38
C LEU A 139 2.55 -4.76 7.47
N THR A 140 1.71 -4.26 6.58
CA THR A 140 0.26 -4.54 6.55
C THR A 140 -0.15 -5.11 5.19
N ARG A 141 -0.84 -6.26 5.20
CA ARG A 141 -1.31 -6.96 3.99
C ARG A 141 -2.73 -6.53 3.73
N GLY A 142 -3.06 -6.50 2.45
CA GLY A 142 -4.36 -6.95 2.00
C GLY A 142 -5.42 -5.96 2.40
N MET A 143 -5.26 -4.73 1.93
CA MET A 143 -6.34 -3.78 1.76
C MET A 143 -7.37 -4.42 0.83
N ARG A 144 -8.32 -5.16 1.41
CA ARG A 144 -9.43 -5.77 0.69
C ARG A 144 -10.63 -4.84 0.75
N ARG A 145 -11.41 -4.82 -0.32
CA ARG A 145 -12.77 -4.30 -0.29
C ARG A 145 -13.62 -5.33 0.44
N ASP A 146 -14.30 -4.91 1.50
CA ASP A 146 -15.38 -5.69 2.12
C ASP A 146 -16.67 -5.54 1.32
#